data_AF-A0A2E4KGV8-F1
#
_entry.id   AF-A0A2E4KGV8-F1
#
_cell.length_a   1.000
_cell.length_b   1.000
_cell.length_c   1.000
_cell.angle_alpha   90.00
_cell.angle_beta   90.00
_cell.angle_gamma   90.00
#
_symmetry.space_group_name_H-M   'P 1'
#
loop_
_entity.id
_entity.type
_entity.pdbx_description
1 polymer ?
#
loop_
_entity_poly.entity_id
_entity_poly.type
_entity_poly.pdbx_seq_one_letter_code
_entity_poly.pdbx_strand_id
1 'polypeptide(L)'
;GILLESLNKEKNIKNIENTSPWRFKHSLSPDMASRIEKKDINFSKVVHFCKHRILEAKKLNKILLIEGVGGMMVPINNDYTILDLIKKLDISVIFVTRNYLGSLSHTLTALNVLKINNIKINSIIINQENKNSVNIDETKISLAKHTKNIPIYLFKLRKKALSSQLDNLIETM
;
A
#
# COMPACT_ATOMS: atom_id res chain seq x y z
N GLY A 1 -3.17 17.13 -5.60
CA GLY A 1 -3.44 15.92 -4.79
C GLY A 1 -2.51 15.88 -3.60
N ILE A 2 -2.91 15.20 -2.53
CA ILE A 2 -2.15 15.09 -1.28
C ILE A 2 -0.72 14.56 -1.52
N LEU A 3 -0.55 13.56 -2.40
CA LEU A 3 0.76 12.99 -2.73
C LEU A 3 1.78 14.01 -3.26
N LEU A 4 1.40 14.86 -4.20
CA LEU A 4 2.32 15.86 -4.76
C LEU A 4 2.70 16.92 -3.73
N GLU A 5 1.75 17.28 -2.87
CA GLU A 5 1.97 18.22 -1.77
C GLU A 5 2.94 17.64 -0.74
N SER A 6 2.78 16.37 -0.36
CA SER A 6 3.72 15.65 0.52
C SER A 6 5.12 15.52 -0.07
N LEU A 7 5.25 15.58 -1.40
CA LEU A 7 6.54 15.54 -2.11
C LEU A 7 7.11 16.94 -2.41
N ASN A 8 6.47 18.01 -1.93
CA ASN A 8 6.81 19.40 -2.27
C ASN A 8 6.89 19.65 -3.78
N LYS A 9 6.00 19.04 -4.55
CA LYS A 9 5.91 19.17 -6.02
C LYS A 9 4.70 19.99 -6.43
N GLU A 10 4.90 20.78 -7.49
CA GLU A 10 3.81 21.51 -8.14
C GLU A 10 2.72 20.56 -8.69
N LYS A 11 1.47 21.00 -8.59
CA LYS A 11 0.28 20.25 -9.04
C LYS A 11 0.05 20.44 -10.55
N ASN A 12 1.01 20.04 -11.38
CA ASN A 12 0.94 20.09 -12.85
C ASN A 12 0.78 18.70 -13.49
N ILE A 13 0.34 18.65 -14.75
CA ILE A 13 0.05 17.39 -15.47
C ILE A 13 1.26 16.45 -15.48
N LYS A 14 2.44 16.97 -15.80
CA LYS A 14 3.70 16.22 -15.82
C LYS A 14 3.99 15.53 -14.49
N ASN A 15 3.85 16.24 -13.37
CA ASN A 15 4.07 15.66 -12.04
C ASN A 15 3.02 14.61 -11.67
N ILE A 16 1.78 14.78 -12.12
CA ILE A 16 0.75 13.77 -11.89
C ILE A 16 1.04 12.53 -12.72
N GLU A 17 1.39 12.65 -14.00
CA GLU A 17 1.75 11.51 -14.86
C GLU A 17 2.98 10.76 -14.35
N ASN A 18 3.95 11.47 -13.76
CA ASN A 18 5.12 10.86 -13.12
C ASN A 18 4.81 10.12 -11.81
N THR A 19 3.59 10.23 -11.27
CA THR A 19 3.19 9.64 -9.99
C THR A 19 2.06 8.62 -10.16
N SER A 20 1.01 8.98 -10.90
CA SER A 20 -0.21 8.19 -11.12
C SER A 20 -0.71 8.42 -12.55
N PRO A 21 -0.11 7.76 -13.57
CA PRO A 21 -0.46 8.00 -14.97
C PRO A 21 -1.80 7.34 -15.37
N TRP A 22 -2.14 6.16 -14.82
CA TRP A 22 -3.44 5.52 -15.02
C TRP A 22 -4.47 6.10 -14.06
N ARG A 23 -5.40 6.90 -14.60
CA ARG A 23 -6.44 7.58 -13.82
C ARG A 23 -7.78 7.46 -14.54
N PHE A 24 -8.82 7.32 -13.74
CA PHE A 24 -10.20 7.20 -14.17
C PHE A 24 -11.05 8.23 -13.45
N LYS A 25 -12.16 8.63 -14.08
CA LYS A 25 -13.13 9.54 -13.48
C LYS A 25 -14.00 8.81 -12.44
N HIS A 26 -14.26 7.52 -12.65
CA HIS A 26 -15.08 6.72 -11.75
C HIS A 26 -14.30 6.21 -10.54
N SER A 27 -14.84 6.44 -9.34
CA SER A 27 -14.30 5.95 -8.07
C SER A 27 -14.62 4.46 -7.84
N LEU A 28 -14.12 3.59 -8.71
CA LEU A 28 -14.32 2.14 -8.69
C LEU A 28 -12.98 1.41 -8.68
N SER A 29 -12.99 0.07 -8.60
CA SER A 29 -11.78 -0.72 -8.84
C SER A 29 -11.26 -0.48 -10.27
N PRO A 30 -9.96 -0.68 -10.50
CA PRO A 30 -9.34 -0.42 -11.80
C PRO A 30 -10.03 -1.12 -12.96
N ASP A 31 -10.37 -2.42 -12.81
CA ASP A 31 -11.04 -3.21 -13.84
C ASP A 31 -12.44 -2.68 -14.19
N MET A 32 -13.21 -2.25 -13.17
CA MET A 32 -14.53 -1.70 -13.35
C MET A 32 -14.47 -0.34 -14.04
N ALA A 33 -13.55 0.52 -13.59
CA ALA A 33 -13.37 1.84 -14.16
C ALA A 33 -12.85 1.78 -15.61
N SER A 34 -11.89 0.90 -15.91
CA SER A 34 -11.34 0.70 -17.25
C SER A 34 -12.40 0.24 -18.24
N ARG A 35 -13.28 -0.68 -17.82
CA ARG A 35 -14.37 -1.20 -18.64
C ARG A 35 -15.42 -0.15 -18.95
N ILE A 36 -15.87 0.61 -17.95
CA ILE A 36 -16.87 1.69 -18.12
C ILE A 36 -16.32 2.79 -19.04
N GLU A 37 -15.06 3.16 -18.85
CA GLU A 37 -14.44 4.25 -19.62
C GLU A 37 -13.82 3.78 -20.94
N LYS A 38 -13.90 2.49 -21.28
CA LYS A 38 -13.30 1.86 -22.47
C LYS A 38 -11.80 2.20 -22.62
N LYS A 39 -11.08 2.13 -21.50
CA LYS A 39 -9.65 2.49 -21.38
C LYS A 39 -8.92 1.36 -20.67
N ASP A 40 -8.42 0.40 -21.43
CA ASP A 40 -7.77 -0.78 -20.87
C ASP A 40 -6.47 -0.45 -20.12
N ILE A 41 -6.24 -1.21 -19.05
CA ILE A 41 -5.00 -1.14 -18.28
C ILE A 41 -4.08 -2.28 -18.73
N ASN A 42 -3.06 -1.91 -19.50
CA ASN A 42 -2.00 -2.85 -19.89
C ASN A 42 -1.07 -3.11 -18.70
N PHE A 43 -1.18 -4.29 -18.10
CA PHE A 43 -0.41 -4.68 -16.93
C PHE A 43 1.12 -4.56 -17.12
N SER A 44 1.63 -4.95 -18.29
CA SER A 44 3.06 -4.84 -18.60
C SER A 44 3.56 -3.39 -18.59
N LYS A 45 2.74 -2.43 -19.03
CA LYS A 45 3.07 -1.00 -18.95
C LYS A 45 3.11 -0.52 -17.49
N VAL A 46 2.18 -0.98 -16.64
CA VAL A 46 2.19 -0.68 -15.20
C VAL A 46 3.47 -1.21 -14.53
N VAL A 47 3.81 -2.47 -14.79
CA VAL A 47 5.05 -3.08 -14.28
C VAL A 47 6.27 -2.32 -14.75
N HIS A 48 6.35 -1.96 -16.03
CA HIS A 48 7.48 -1.22 -16.58
C HIS A 48 7.63 0.16 -15.92
N PHE A 49 6.53 0.89 -15.76
CA PHE A 49 6.52 2.19 -15.07
C PHE A 49 7.07 2.06 -13.65
N CYS A 50 6.54 1.13 -12.85
CA CYS A 50 7.00 0.91 -11.48
C CYS A 50 8.49 0.53 -11.45
N LYS A 51 8.95 -0.38 -12.31
CA LYS A 51 10.37 -0.78 -12.39
C LYS A 51 11.28 0.40 -12.75
N HIS A 52 10.87 1.24 -13.69
CA HIS A 52 11.62 2.45 -14.03
C HIS A 52 11.77 3.38 -12.82
N ARG A 53 10.67 3.64 -12.09
CA ARG A 53 10.69 4.47 -10.88
C ARG A 53 11.58 3.87 -9.78
N ILE A 54 11.57 2.55 -9.62
CA ILE A 54 12.47 1.84 -8.69
C ILE A 54 13.94 2.07 -9.06
N LEU A 55 14.30 1.93 -10.34
CA LEU A 55 15.67 2.15 -10.80
C LEU A 55 16.12 3.61 -10.59
N GLU A 56 15.25 4.58 -10.88
CA GLU A 56 15.55 6.00 -10.64
C GLU A 56 15.75 6.29 -9.14
N ALA A 57 14.89 5.74 -8.29
CA ALA A 57 15.00 5.91 -6.84
C ALA A 57 16.32 5.32 -6.30
N LYS A 58 16.70 4.12 -6.77
CA LYS A 58 17.99 3.50 -6.47
C LYS A 58 19.17 4.38 -6.90
N LYS A 59 19.15 4.90 -8.14
CA LYS A 59 20.21 5.78 -8.66
C LYS A 59 20.37 7.05 -7.83
N LEU A 60 19.26 7.59 -7.33
CA LEU A 60 19.25 8.82 -6.52
C LEU A 60 19.45 8.56 -5.02
N ASN A 61 19.64 7.31 -4.61
CA ASN A 61 19.67 6.89 -3.21
C ASN A 61 18.47 7.43 -2.40
N LYS A 62 17.26 7.28 -2.95
CA LYS A 62 16.00 7.73 -2.35
C LYS A 62 15.09 6.56 -2.04
N ILE A 63 14.33 6.69 -0.96
CA ILE A 63 13.22 5.79 -0.64
C ILE A 63 12.07 6.04 -1.64
N LEU A 64 11.53 4.96 -2.20
CA LEU A 64 10.34 4.99 -3.06
C LEU A 64 9.19 4.23 -2.38
N LEU A 65 8.11 4.94 -2.13
CA LEU A 65 6.83 4.33 -1.76
C LEU A 65 5.99 4.13 -3.02
N ILE A 66 5.48 2.92 -3.20
CA ILE A 66 4.51 2.57 -4.25
C ILE A 66 3.21 2.24 -3.55
N GLU A 67 2.23 3.14 -3.66
CA GLU A 67 0.88 2.89 -3.17
C GLU A 67 0.09 2.14 -4.24
N GLY A 68 -0.49 1.00 -3.87
CA GLY A 68 -1.46 0.29 -4.69
C GLY A 68 -2.82 1.01 -4.71
N VAL A 69 -3.83 0.37 -5.29
CA VAL A 69 -5.21 0.88 -5.28
C VAL A 69 -6.12 -0.15 -4.65
N GLY A 70 -6.82 0.25 -3.59
CA GLY A 70 -7.64 -0.66 -2.79
C GLY A 70 -6.81 -1.73 -2.07
N GLY A 71 -7.38 -2.93 -1.90
CA GLY A 71 -6.70 -4.07 -1.29
C GLY A 71 -5.81 -4.85 -2.26
N MET A 72 -4.91 -5.69 -1.74
CA MET A 72 -3.95 -6.43 -2.58
C MET A 72 -4.60 -7.41 -3.57
N MET A 73 -5.82 -7.87 -3.33
CA MET A 73 -6.55 -8.76 -4.25
C MET A 73 -7.45 -7.97 -5.21
N VAL A 74 -7.38 -6.64 -5.23
CA VAL A 74 -8.15 -5.83 -6.18
C VAL A 74 -7.64 -6.13 -7.60
N PRO A 75 -8.55 -6.44 -8.54
CA PRO A 75 -8.19 -6.66 -9.93
C PRO A 75 -7.73 -5.34 -10.58
N ILE A 76 -6.58 -5.40 -11.23
CA ILE A 76 -6.08 -4.36 -12.14
C ILE A 76 -6.81 -4.48 -13.48
N ASN A 77 -6.99 -5.72 -13.94
CA ASN A 77 -7.75 -6.10 -15.13
C ASN A 77 -8.28 -7.54 -14.95
N ASN A 78 -8.72 -8.18 -16.03
CA ASN A 78 -9.29 -9.54 -15.98
C ASN A 78 -8.29 -10.63 -15.53
N ASP A 79 -7.00 -10.39 -15.69
CA ASP A 79 -5.97 -11.42 -15.53
C ASP A 79 -5.07 -11.20 -14.30
N TYR A 80 -4.95 -9.95 -13.83
CA TYR A 80 -3.98 -9.56 -12.82
C TYR A 80 -4.60 -8.73 -11.70
N THR A 81 -4.12 -8.97 -10.49
CA THR A 81 -4.43 -8.23 -9.27
C THR A 81 -3.24 -7.38 -8.81
N ILE A 82 -3.44 -6.56 -7.77
CA ILE A 82 -2.35 -5.85 -7.09
C ILE A 82 -1.31 -6.84 -6.52
N LEU A 83 -1.71 -8.04 -6.09
CA LEU A 83 -0.80 -9.09 -5.64
C LEU A 83 0.15 -9.52 -6.75
N ASP A 84 -0.34 -9.66 -7.98
CA ASP A 84 0.49 -9.99 -9.14
C ASP A 84 1.47 -8.88 -9.49
N LEU A 85 1.06 -7.62 -9.33
CA LEU A 85 1.97 -6.48 -9.45
C LEU A 85 3.09 -6.57 -8.42
N ILE A 86 2.77 -6.79 -7.14
CA ILE A 86 3.78 -6.94 -6.07
C ILE A 86 4.76 -8.07 -6.40
N LYS A 87 4.25 -9.23 -6.80
CA LYS A 87 5.07 -10.39 -7.22
C LYS A 87 6.00 -10.05 -8.38
N LYS A 88 5.50 -9.33 -9.39
CA LYS A 88 6.28 -9.01 -10.61
C LYS A 88 7.36 -7.95 -10.36
N LEU A 89 7.14 -7.10 -9.35
CA LEU A 89 8.09 -6.08 -8.93
C LEU A 89 9.18 -6.62 -7.99
N ASP A 90 8.93 -7.75 -7.31
CA ASP A 90 9.86 -8.37 -6.35
C ASP A 90 10.29 -7.38 -5.26
N ILE A 91 9.29 -6.79 -4.60
CA ILE A 91 9.46 -5.77 -3.55
C ILE A 91 8.83 -6.22 -2.23
N SER A 92 9.34 -5.69 -1.12
CA SER A 92 8.71 -5.88 0.19
C SER A 92 7.48 -5.00 0.37
N VAL A 93 6.56 -5.45 1.23
CA VAL A 93 5.28 -4.78 1.51
C VAL A 93 5.24 -4.20 2.92
N ILE A 94 4.76 -2.98 3.05
CA ILE A 94 4.23 -2.44 4.31
C ILE A 94 2.72 -2.73 4.29
N PHE A 95 2.25 -3.59 5.20
CA PHE A 95 0.85 -4.01 5.23
C PHE A 95 0.03 -3.08 6.13
N VAL A 96 -0.92 -2.35 5.55
CA VAL A 96 -1.77 -1.41 6.30
C VAL A 96 -3.15 -2.04 6.53
N THR A 97 -3.56 -2.11 7.80
CA THR A 97 -4.88 -2.62 8.20
C THR A 97 -5.63 -1.60 9.05
N ARG A 98 -6.96 -1.67 9.03
CA ARG A 98 -7.82 -0.84 9.89
C ARG A 98 -8.13 -1.56 11.19
N ASN A 99 -8.32 -0.80 12.25
CA ASN A 99 -8.75 -1.32 13.54
C ASN A 99 -10.29 -1.37 13.67
N TYR A 100 -10.89 -2.56 13.55
CA TYR A 100 -12.33 -2.80 13.72
C TYR A 100 -12.60 -4.27 14.08
N LEU A 101 -13.81 -4.61 14.56
CA LEU A 101 -14.18 -6.00 14.85
C LEU A 101 -14.11 -6.86 13.57
N GLY A 102 -13.36 -7.96 13.60
CA GLY A 102 -13.09 -8.82 12.44
C GLY A 102 -11.79 -8.49 11.69
N SER A 103 -11.17 -7.33 11.95
CA SER A 103 -9.91 -6.93 11.30
C SER A 103 -8.76 -7.90 11.53
N LEU A 104 -8.69 -8.59 12.67
CA LEU A 104 -7.68 -9.62 12.94
C LEU A 104 -7.76 -10.77 11.94
N SER A 105 -8.95 -11.31 11.71
CA SER A 105 -9.17 -12.40 10.75
C SER A 105 -8.81 -11.97 9.33
N HIS A 106 -9.27 -10.79 8.91
CA HIS A 106 -8.98 -10.24 7.59
C HIS A 106 -7.48 -9.99 7.40
N THR A 107 -6.82 -9.44 8.42
CA THR A 107 -5.37 -9.18 8.43
C THR A 107 -4.59 -10.48 8.33
N LEU A 108 -4.87 -11.46 9.17
CA LEU A 108 -4.15 -12.74 9.16
C LEU A 108 -4.36 -13.51 7.86
N THR A 109 -5.57 -13.47 7.29
CA THR A 109 -5.87 -14.05 5.98
C THR A 109 -5.00 -13.40 4.90
N ALA A 110 -4.94 -12.06 4.87
CA ALA A 110 -4.16 -11.34 3.90
C ALA A 110 -2.64 -11.58 4.07
N LEU A 111 -2.14 -11.58 5.31
CA LEU A 111 -0.73 -11.89 5.58
C LEU A 111 -0.38 -13.32 5.19
N ASN A 112 -1.30 -14.28 5.36
CA ASN A 112 -1.08 -15.64 4.90
C ASN A 112 -0.99 -15.72 3.37
N VAL A 113 -1.82 -14.97 2.63
CA VAL A 113 -1.71 -14.87 1.16
C VAL A 113 -0.37 -14.30 0.72
N LEU A 114 0.13 -13.26 1.40
CA LEU A 114 1.48 -12.72 1.13
C LEU A 114 2.56 -13.78 1.40
N LYS A 115 2.45 -14.50 2.52
CA LYS A 115 3.39 -15.54 2.92
C LYS A 115 3.45 -16.71 1.93
N ILE A 116 2.31 -17.27 1.52
CA ILE A 116 2.29 -18.39 0.55
C ILE A 116 2.81 -17.99 -0.83
N ASN A 117 2.78 -16.68 -1.16
CA ASN A 117 3.36 -16.13 -2.37
C ASN A 117 4.83 -15.69 -2.19
N ASN A 118 5.46 -16.03 -1.07
CA ASN A 118 6.84 -15.66 -0.73
C ASN A 118 7.12 -14.15 -0.78
N ILE A 119 6.13 -13.32 -0.48
CA ILE A 119 6.29 -11.87 -0.45
C ILE A 119 6.81 -11.45 0.92
N LYS A 120 7.95 -10.75 0.94
CA LYS A 120 8.52 -10.20 2.17
C LYS A 120 7.61 -9.10 2.73
N ILE A 121 7.13 -9.28 3.96
CA ILE A 121 6.42 -8.25 4.71
C ILE A 121 7.47 -7.50 5.53
N ASN A 122 7.65 -6.21 5.24
CA ASN A 122 8.56 -5.34 5.98
C ASN A 122 7.98 -5.01 7.36
N SER A 123 6.71 -4.60 7.40
CA SER A 123 6.04 -4.17 8.62
C SER A 123 4.52 -4.20 8.46
N ILE A 124 3.82 -4.13 9.59
CA ILE A 124 2.37 -3.99 9.66
C ILE A 124 2.03 -2.65 10.33
N ILE A 125 1.11 -1.90 9.72
CA ILE A 125 0.54 -0.68 10.30
C ILE A 125 -0.92 -0.95 10.65
N ILE A 126 -1.28 -0.76 11.92
CA ILE A 126 -2.68 -0.75 12.36
C ILE A 126 -3.13 0.71 12.43
N ASN A 127 -3.99 1.10 11.51
CA ASN A 127 -4.55 2.44 11.39
C ASN A 127 -5.92 2.54 12.09
N GLN A 128 -6.04 3.46 13.04
CA GLN A 128 -7.28 3.72 13.77
C GLN A 128 -7.88 5.06 13.33
N GLU A 129 -8.95 4.99 12.54
CA GLU A 129 -9.64 6.17 12.02
C GLU A 129 -10.65 6.79 13.02
N ASN A 130 -11.25 5.98 13.90
CA ASN A 130 -12.31 6.42 14.82
C ASN A 130 -12.07 6.00 16.28
N LYS A 131 -12.61 6.78 17.24
CA LYS A 131 -12.51 6.50 18.68
C LYS A 131 -13.33 5.29 19.14
N ASN A 132 -14.34 4.88 18.36
CA ASN A 132 -15.26 3.80 18.74
C ASN A 132 -14.78 2.40 18.32
N SER A 133 -13.55 2.26 17.81
CA SER A 133 -12.99 0.95 17.45
C SER A 133 -12.57 0.15 18.68
N VAL A 134 -12.52 -1.18 18.52
CA VAL A 134 -11.81 -2.15 19.37
C VAL A 134 -10.51 -1.55 19.93
N ASN A 135 -10.10 -1.92 21.13
CA ASN A 135 -8.83 -1.45 21.69
C ASN A 135 -7.66 -1.83 20.74
N ILE A 136 -6.97 -0.81 20.22
CA ILE A 136 -5.89 -0.97 19.24
C ILE A 136 -4.67 -1.67 19.84
N ASP A 137 -4.39 -1.44 21.12
CA ASP A 137 -3.26 -2.04 21.83
C ASP A 137 -3.52 -3.55 22.02
N GLU A 138 -4.76 -3.95 22.35
CA GLU A 138 -5.19 -5.37 22.38
C GLU A 138 -5.13 -6.02 21.00
N THR A 139 -5.50 -5.29 19.95
CA THR A 139 -5.41 -5.76 18.57
C THR A 139 -3.96 -6.02 18.19
N LYS A 140 -3.02 -5.13 18.56
CA LYS A 140 -1.59 -5.35 18.37
C LYS A 140 -1.09 -6.58 19.12
N ILE A 141 -1.45 -6.73 20.40
CA ILE A 141 -1.03 -7.89 21.22
C ILE A 141 -1.50 -9.19 20.56
N SER A 142 -2.76 -9.23 20.13
CA SER A 142 -3.33 -10.40 19.44
C SER A 142 -2.61 -10.69 18.13
N LEU A 143 -2.39 -9.66 17.30
CA LEU A 143 -1.73 -9.84 16.00
C LEU A 143 -0.26 -10.27 16.15
N ALA A 144 0.47 -9.72 17.12
CA ALA A 144 1.87 -10.04 17.38
C ALA A 144 2.10 -11.53 17.71
N LYS A 145 1.13 -12.19 18.37
CA LYS A 145 1.19 -13.63 18.66
C LYS A 145 1.22 -14.50 17.39
N HIS A 146 0.66 -14.01 16.29
CA HIS A 146 0.52 -14.73 15.03
C HIS A 146 1.48 -14.24 13.91
N THR A 147 2.13 -13.10 14.10
CA THR A 147 2.97 -12.43 13.08
C THR A 147 4.42 -12.30 13.53
N LYS A 148 4.91 -13.31 14.28
CA LYS A 148 6.25 -13.35 14.89
C LYS A 148 7.31 -12.78 13.95
N ASN A 149 8.12 -11.84 14.46
CA ASN A 149 9.22 -11.14 13.77
C ASN A 149 8.82 -10.08 12.72
N ILE A 150 7.53 -9.72 12.61
CA ILE A 150 7.12 -8.58 11.79
C ILE A 150 6.87 -7.37 12.71
N PRO A 151 7.56 -6.22 12.53
CA PRO A 151 7.28 -5.00 13.27
C PRO A 151 5.83 -4.52 13.10
N ILE A 152 5.18 -4.15 14.20
CA ILE A 152 3.80 -3.62 14.19
C ILE A 152 3.78 -2.20 14.74
N TYR A 153 3.39 -1.25 13.89
CA TYR A 153 3.24 0.17 14.20
C TYR A 153 1.76 0.54 14.36
N LEU A 154 1.47 1.43 15.32
CA LEU A 154 0.11 1.86 15.66
C LEU A 154 -0.08 3.32 15.29
N PHE A 155 -0.97 3.61 14.34
CA PHE A 155 -1.31 4.99 13.96
C PHE A 155 -2.70 5.34 14.51
N LYS A 156 -2.73 6.16 15.57
CA LYS A 156 -3.95 6.53 16.32
C LYS A 156 -4.48 7.89 15.87
N LEU A 157 -5.65 7.92 15.21
CA LEU A 157 -6.41 9.14 14.82
C LEU A 157 -5.61 10.12 13.94
N ARG A 158 -6.28 11.09 13.30
CA ARG A 158 -5.65 12.13 12.43
C ARG A 158 -4.64 13.06 13.13
N LYS A 159 -4.26 12.83 14.39
CA LYS A 159 -3.07 13.48 14.96
C LYS A 159 -1.87 12.76 14.37
N LYS A 160 -0.96 13.52 13.75
CA LYS A 160 0.28 13.03 13.10
C LYS A 160 0.79 11.76 13.81
N ALA A 161 1.07 10.70 13.07
CA ALA A 161 1.84 9.58 13.61
C ALA A 161 3.01 10.16 14.40
N LEU A 162 3.23 9.65 15.61
CA LEU A 162 4.33 10.13 16.44
C LEU A 162 5.60 10.08 15.58
N SER A 163 6.35 11.19 15.51
CA SER A 163 7.52 11.28 14.62
C SER A 163 8.44 10.09 14.78
N SER A 164 8.67 9.65 16.02
CA SER A 164 9.45 8.46 16.34
C SER A 164 8.95 7.15 15.72
N GLN A 165 7.63 6.98 15.51
CA GLN A 165 7.10 5.80 14.83
C GLN A 165 7.35 5.85 13.32
N LEU A 166 7.31 7.05 12.73
CA LEU A 166 7.66 7.25 11.32
C LEU A 166 9.16 7.08 11.10
N ASP A 167 9.98 7.64 11.98
CA ASP A 167 11.43 7.51 11.93
C ASP A 167 11.83 6.03 12.01
N ASN A 168 11.31 5.28 12.99
CA ASN A 168 11.53 3.84 13.10
C ASN A 168 11.02 3.04 11.91
N LEU A 169 9.95 3.48 11.23
CA LEU A 169 9.49 2.83 10.01
C LEU A 169 10.47 3.08 8.86
N ILE A 170 10.90 4.34 8.70
CA ILE A 170 11.84 4.77 7.66
C ILE A 170 13.21 4.08 7.83
N GLU A 171 13.70 3.92 9.06
CA GLU A 171 14.96 3.21 9.35
C GLU A 171 14.93 1.73 8.94
N THR A 172 13.75 1.13 8.80
CA THR A 172 13.60 -0.27 8.37
C THR A 172 13.43 -0.46 6.86
N MET A 173 13.39 0.64 6.08
CA MET A 173 13.15 0.65 4.63
C MET A 173 14.44 0.73 3.82
#